data_AF-T1BK68-F1
#
_entry.id   AF-T1BK68-F1
#
_cell.length_a   1.000
_cell.length_b   1.000
_cell.length_c   1.000
_cell.angle_alpha   90.00
_cell.angle_beta   90.00
_cell.angle_gamma   90.00
#
_symmetry.space_group_name_H-M   'P 1'
#
loop_
_entity.id
_entity.type
_entity.pdbx_description
1 polymer ?
#
loop_
_entity_poly.entity_id
_entity_poly.type
_entity_poly.pdbx_seq_one_letter_code
_entity_poly.pdbx_strand_id
1 'polypeptide(L)'
;GFRGSARMSEDERGAGAGTPGWLRHQGEDLSRLLSLSDGVFAFAFTLLVLQLTVPAIDTTGLTNGQISQRLAAALGGDVPAILAFAVGALFIGLQWVVHHRTFHYIRRFDSPLLWINIGFLATVAINPFLLGVFIRYQETSTAVMLYGGGQAVTVGLLALIWWYATWDRRLVDASLASRLIDY
;
A
#
# COMPACT_ATOMS: atom_id res chain seq x y z
N GLY A 1 -63.42 14.94 26.24
CA GLY A 1 -63.05 15.96 25.25
C GLY A 1 -61.55 16.09 25.20
N PHE A 2 -60.98 15.88 24.02
CA PHE A 2 -59.57 15.98 23.61
C PHE A 2 -58.87 17.31 24.00
N ARG A 3 -57.58 17.23 24.38
CA ARG A 3 -56.45 18.17 24.13
C ARG A 3 -55.23 17.56 24.84
N GLY A 4 -54.23 17.00 24.14
CA GLY A 4 -53.17 17.74 23.43
C GLY A 4 -52.20 18.32 24.48
N SER A 5 -50.89 18.09 24.48
CA SER A 5 -49.96 17.74 23.40
C SER A 5 -48.59 17.42 24.01
N ALA A 6 -47.91 16.45 23.40
CA ALA A 6 -46.47 16.29 23.30
C ALA A 6 -45.58 17.29 24.08
N ARG A 7 -45.00 16.83 25.19
CA ARG A 7 -43.66 17.27 25.60
C ARG A 7 -42.66 16.29 24.97
N MET A 8 -42.47 16.45 23.68
CA MET A 8 -41.33 15.86 22.99
C MET A 8 -40.15 16.79 23.29
N SER A 9 -39.23 16.29 24.09
CA SER A 9 -38.03 16.99 24.58
C SER A 9 -37.31 17.71 23.45
N GLU A 10 -37.08 19.01 23.65
CA GLU A 10 -36.27 19.85 22.77
C GLU A 10 -34.81 19.36 22.65
N ASP A 11 -34.38 18.44 23.53
CA ASP A 11 -33.06 17.79 23.49
C ASP A 11 -32.81 16.90 22.26
N GLU A 12 -33.85 16.44 21.54
CA GLU A 12 -33.64 15.64 20.33
C GLU A 12 -33.50 16.46 19.03
N ARG A 13 -33.67 17.79 19.10
CA ARG A 13 -33.60 18.67 17.90
C ARG A 13 -32.21 19.24 17.63
N GLY A 14 -31.23 18.97 18.50
CA GLY A 14 -29.86 19.45 18.42
C GLY A 14 -28.83 18.43 17.93
N ALA A 15 -29.24 17.20 17.62
CA ALA A 15 -28.37 16.19 17.01
C ALA A 15 -28.15 16.53 15.52
N GLY A 16 -27.46 17.64 15.26
CA GLY A 16 -26.82 17.86 13.98
C GLY A 16 -26.05 16.60 13.63
N ALA A 17 -26.19 16.14 12.39
CA ALA A 17 -25.53 14.97 11.85
C ALA A 17 -23.99 15.13 11.90
N GLY A 18 -23.45 15.00 13.11
CA GLY A 18 -22.03 14.93 13.38
C GLY A 18 -21.58 13.53 13.01
N THR A 19 -20.52 13.45 12.21
CA THR A 19 -19.78 12.22 11.94
C THR A 19 -19.77 11.29 13.16
N PRO A 20 -20.24 10.03 13.04
CA PRO A 20 -20.27 9.06 14.12
C PRO A 20 -18.98 9.06 14.96
N GLY A 21 -19.09 8.92 16.29
CA GLY A 21 -17.94 9.03 17.21
C GLY A 21 -16.76 8.07 16.91
N TRP A 22 -17.00 6.94 16.25
CA TRP A 22 -15.94 6.02 15.79
C TRP A 22 -15.10 6.59 14.62
N LEU A 23 -15.58 7.63 13.93
CA LEU A 23 -14.84 8.41 12.92
C LEU A 23 -13.98 9.53 13.52
N ARG A 24 -14.03 9.76 14.85
CA ARG A 24 -13.24 10.79 15.54
C ARG A 24 -12.16 10.15 16.41
N HIS A 25 -11.50 9.12 15.91
CA HIS A 25 -10.31 8.59 16.58
C HIS A 25 -9.11 9.44 16.19
N GLN A 26 -8.67 10.30 17.10
CA GLN A 26 -7.44 11.09 16.99
C GLN A 26 -6.44 10.60 18.03
N GLY A 27 -5.18 10.43 17.63
CA GLY A 27 -4.12 9.96 18.52
C GLY A 27 -2.75 10.46 18.07
N GLU A 28 -1.80 10.48 19.01
CA GLU A 28 -0.41 10.88 18.75
C GLU A 28 0.53 9.68 18.55
N ASP A 29 0.07 8.47 18.90
CA ASP A 29 0.85 7.24 18.76
C ASP A 29 0.64 6.57 17.39
N LEU A 30 1.56 6.80 16.47
CA LEU A 30 1.56 6.19 15.14
C LEU A 30 2.16 4.77 15.12
N SER A 31 2.72 4.27 16.23
CA SER A 31 3.50 3.04 16.26
C SER A 31 2.74 1.83 15.71
N ARG A 32 1.47 1.67 16.09
CA ARG A 32 0.63 0.57 15.62
C ARG A 32 0.33 0.64 14.12
N LEU A 33 0.11 1.85 13.61
CA LEU A 33 -0.12 2.09 12.19
C LEU A 33 1.13 1.72 11.40
N LEU A 34 2.30 2.23 11.83
CA LEU A 34 3.57 1.94 11.20
C LEU A 34 3.91 0.45 11.24
N SER A 35 3.68 -0.20 12.40
CA SER A 35 3.89 -1.65 12.53
C SER A 35 3.00 -2.46 11.59
N LEU A 36 1.74 -2.05 11.39
CA LEU A 36 0.85 -2.67 10.44
C LEU A 36 1.34 -2.47 9.00
N SER A 37 1.74 -1.23 8.65
CA SER A 37 2.31 -0.93 7.33
C SER A 37 3.54 -1.77 7.05
N ASP A 38 4.50 -1.81 7.98
CA ASP A 38 5.73 -2.62 7.87
C ASP A 38 5.41 -4.11 7.68
N GLY A 39 4.42 -4.63 8.41
CA GLY A 39 3.92 -5.98 8.24
C GLY A 39 3.41 -6.24 6.82
N VAL A 40 2.57 -5.35 6.28
CA VAL A 40 2.04 -5.48 4.91
C VAL A 40 3.15 -5.41 3.86
N PHE A 41 4.09 -4.48 4.00
CA PHE A 41 5.24 -4.40 3.08
C PHE A 41 6.10 -5.67 3.13
N ALA A 42 6.40 -6.19 4.32
CA ALA A 42 7.13 -7.44 4.50
C ALA A 42 6.40 -8.62 3.83
N PHE A 43 5.08 -8.74 4.02
CA PHE A 43 4.29 -9.76 3.32
C PHE A 43 4.28 -9.57 1.80
N ALA A 44 4.24 -8.34 1.30
CA ALA A 44 4.28 -8.10 -0.14
C ALA A 44 5.63 -8.53 -0.75
N PHE A 45 6.75 -8.30 -0.06
CA PHE A 45 8.06 -8.83 -0.47
C PHE A 45 8.08 -10.37 -0.50
N THR A 46 7.52 -11.05 0.49
CA THR A 46 7.50 -12.52 0.50
C THR A 46 6.63 -13.07 -0.62
N LEU A 47 5.47 -12.46 -0.88
CA LEU A 47 4.59 -12.84 -1.98
C LEU A 47 5.26 -12.67 -3.35
N LEU A 48 6.12 -11.66 -3.54
CA LEU A 48 6.89 -11.52 -4.78
C LEU A 48 7.82 -12.71 -5.00
N VAL A 49 8.49 -13.20 -3.95
CA VAL A 49 9.37 -14.38 -4.06
C VAL A 49 8.56 -15.61 -4.48
N LEU A 50 7.32 -15.74 -3.99
CA LEU A 50 6.44 -16.86 -4.36
C LEU A 50 6.00 -16.85 -5.83
N GLN A 51 6.15 -15.74 -6.54
CA GLN A 51 5.90 -15.67 -7.98
C GLN A 51 7.03 -16.29 -8.82
N LEU A 52 8.20 -16.52 -8.22
CA LEU A 52 9.30 -17.24 -8.86
C LEU A 52 8.97 -18.73 -8.86
N THR A 53 8.85 -19.31 -10.05
CA THR A 53 8.60 -20.75 -10.21
C THR A 53 9.94 -21.49 -10.19
N VAL A 54 10.05 -22.53 -9.37
CA VAL A 54 11.20 -23.44 -9.42
C VAL A 54 11.02 -24.35 -10.64
N PRO A 55 12.01 -24.43 -11.56
CA PRO A 55 11.90 -25.28 -12.74
C PRO A 55 11.68 -26.75 -12.37
N ALA A 56 10.60 -27.34 -12.87
CA ALA A 56 10.33 -28.77 -12.72
C ALA A 56 11.03 -29.54 -13.85
N ILE A 57 12.09 -30.27 -13.52
CA ILE A 57 12.89 -31.05 -14.47
C ILE A 57 12.68 -32.53 -14.15
N ASP A 58 12.25 -33.32 -15.13
CA ASP A 58 12.25 -34.77 -15.00
C ASP A 58 13.70 -35.30 -14.98
N THR A 59 14.09 -35.87 -13.85
CA THR A 59 15.44 -36.39 -13.61
C THR A 59 15.55 -37.90 -13.88
N THR A 60 14.46 -38.57 -14.27
CA THR A 60 14.42 -40.01 -14.42
C THR A 60 15.39 -40.47 -15.52
N GLY A 61 16.34 -41.33 -15.17
CA GLY A 61 17.35 -41.85 -16.10
C GLY A 61 18.43 -40.85 -16.52
N LEU A 62 18.53 -39.67 -15.89
CA LEU A 62 19.55 -38.68 -16.18
C LEU A 62 20.76 -38.80 -15.25
N THR A 63 21.95 -38.54 -15.80
CA THR A 63 23.17 -38.33 -15.02
C THR A 63 23.20 -36.93 -14.41
N ASN A 64 24.00 -36.72 -13.35
CA ASN A 64 24.16 -35.40 -12.71
C ASN A 64 24.60 -34.30 -13.69
N GLY A 65 25.45 -34.62 -14.67
CA GLY A 65 25.86 -33.66 -15.70
C GLY A 65 24.69 -33.21 -16.59
N GLN A 66 23.82 -34.14 -16.98
CA GLN A 66 22.63 -33.83 -17.78
C GLN A 66 21.60 -33.04 -16.98
N ILE A 67 21.42 -33.35 -15.70
CA ILE A 67 20.53 -32.58 -14.79
C ILE A 67 21.06 -31.14 -14.67
N SER A 68 22.37 -30.97 -14.43
CA SER A 68 22.98 -29.64 -14.31
C SER A 68 22.81 -28.80 -15.58
N GLN A 69 23.00 -29.40 -16.76
CA GLN A 69 22.82 -28.69 -18.04
C GLN A 69 21.36 -28.27 -18.27
N ARG A 70 20.39 -29.16 -17.99
CA ARG A 70 18.97 -28.84 -18.11
C ARG A 70 18.53 -27.76 -17.11
N LEU A 71 19.05 -27.81 -15.89
CA LEU A 71 18.80 -26.79 -14.87
C LEU A 71 19.36 -25.43 -15.28
N ALA A 72 20.60 -25.38 -15.76
CA ALA A 72 21.21 -24.15 -16.25
C ALA A 72 20.42 -23.53 -17.41
N ALA A 73 19.95 -24.36 -18.36
CA ALA A 73 19.12 -23.89 -19.46
C ALA A 73 17.75 -23.37 -19.00
N ALA A 74 17.09 -24.06 -18.06
CA ALA A 74 15.80 -23.63 -17.51
C ALA A 74 15.93 -22.31 -16.74
N LEU A 75 16.93 -22.19 -15.85
CA LEU A 75 17.21 -20.95 -15.12
C LEU A 75 17.60 -19.80 -16.07
N GLY A 76 18.32 -20.09 -17.15
CA GLY A 76 18.63 -19.11 -18.19
C GLY A 76 17.38 -18.60 -18.93
N GLY A 77 16.37 -19.46 -19.13
CA GLY A 77 15.07 -19.08 -19.68
C GLY A 77 14.22 -18.22 -18.73
N ASP A 78 14.37 -18.40 -17.43
CA ASP A 78 13.60 -17.69 -16.39
C ASP A 78 14.20 -16.34 -15.96
N VAL A 79 15.32 -15.91 -16.56
CA VAL A 79 15.95 -14.60 -16.29
C VAL A 79 14.94 -13.44 -16.31
N PRO A 80 13.99 -13.33 -17.27
CA PRO A 80 12.99 -12.28 -17.26
C PRO A 80 12.10 -12.28 -16.01
N ALA A 81 11.75 -13.45 -15.47
CA ALA A 81 10.95 -13.56 -14.25
C ALA A 81 11.76 -13.12 -13.02
N ILE A 82 13.05 -13.47 -12.96
CA ILE A 82 13.97 -13.02 -11.89
C ILE A 82 14.15 -11.50 -11.92
N LEU A 83 14.32 -10.91 -13.11
CA LEU A 83 14.40 -9.47 -13.28
C LEU A 83 13.10 -8.78 -12.89
N ALA A 84 11.96 -9.33 -13.29
CA ALA A 84 10.65 -8.79 -12.90
C ALA A 84 10.45 -8.85 -11.38
N PHE A 85 10.86 -9.94 -10.72
CA PHE A 85 10.92 -10.01 -9.25
C PHE A 85 11.78 -8.88 -8.67
N ALA A 86 13.02 -8.71 -9.16
CA ALA A 86 13.93 -7.69 -8.64
C ALA A 86 13.36 -6.27 -8.81
N VAL A 87 12.77 -5.99 -9.97
CA VAL A 87 12.11 -4.70 -10.26
C VAL A 87 10.87 -4.51 -9.36
N GLY A 88 10.04 -5.54 -9.20
CA GLY A 88 8.88 -5.51 -8.31
C GLY A 88 9.28 -5.25 -6.85
N ALA A 89 10.31 -5.94 -6.37
CA ALA A 89 10.86 -5.75 -5.03
C ALA A 89 11.41 -4.33 -4.86
N LEU A 90 12.11 -3.80 -5.87
CA LEU A 90 12.58 -2.42 -5.85
C LEU A 90 11.42 -1.43 -5.78
N PHE A 91 10.35 -1.62 -6.55
CA PHE A 91 9.16 -0.75 -6.50
C PHE A 91 8.50 -0.76 -5.12
N ILE A 92 8.28 -1.94 -4.54
CA ILE A 92 7.71 -2.07 -3.19
C ILE A 92 8.63 -1.41 -2.15
N GLY A 93 9.95 -1.62 -2.25
CA GLY A 93 10.93 -1.02 -1.36
C GLY A 93 10.99 0.50 -1.45
N LEU A 94 10.92 1.07 -2.66
CA LEU A 94 10.86 2.51 -2.86
C LEU A 94 9.59 3.10 -2.26
N GLN A 95 8.44 2.45 -2.47
CA GLN A 95 7.17 2.86 -1.87
C GLN A 95 7.24 2.82 -0.34
N TRP A 96 7.86 1.79 0.24
CA TRP A 96 8.10 1.69 1.68
C TRP A 96 8.97 2.84 2.19
N VAL A 97 10.07 3.16 1.51
CA VAL A 97 10.95 4.28 1.89
C VAL A 97 10.19 5.61 1.86
N VAL A 98 9.41 5.87 0.80
CA VAL A 98 8.63 7.11 0.69
C VAL A 98 7.52 7.17 1.74
N HIS A 99 6.85 6.04 2.02
CA HIS A 99 5.85 5.93 3.09
C HIS A 99 6.48 6.22 4.46
N HIS A 100 7.59 5.56 4.79
CA HIS A 100 8.29 5.77 6.06
C HIS A 100 8.75 7.23 6.22
N ARG A 101 9.30 7.83 5.16
CA ARG A 101 9.65 9.27 5.16
C ARG A 101 8.45 10.18 5.34
N THR A 102 7.34 9.88 4.66
CA THR A 102 6.07 10.63 4.79
C THR A 102 5.60 10.62 6.23
N PHE A 103 5.52 9.44 6.84
CA PHE A 103 5.03 9.29 8.20
C PHE A 103 6.01 9.76 9.28
N HIS A 104 7.31 9.87 8.98
CA HIS A 104 8.27 10.50 9.88
C HIS A 104 7.91 11.96 10.20
N TYR A 105 7.28 12.67 9.27
CA TYR A 105 6.85 14.06 9.46
C TYR A 105 5.46 14.20 10.08
N ILE A 106 4.68 13.12 10.13
CA ILE A 106 3.31 13.10 10.67
C ILE A 106 3.40 12.83 12.18
N ARG A 107 2.87 13.73 13.00
CA ARG A 107 2.91 13.62 14.47
C ARG A 107 1.61 13.13 15.09
N ARG A 108 0.50 13.24 14.36
CA ARG A 108 -0.85 12.87 14.80
C ARG A 108 -1.57 12.19 13.65
N PHE A 109 -2.52 11.31 13.98
CA PHE A 109 -3.43 10.74 12.98
C PHE A 109 -4.88 11.03 13.35
N ASP A 110 -5.74 11.02 12.34
CA ASP A 110 -7.19 10.99 12.49
C ASP A 110 -7.79 9.84 11.66
N SER A 111 -9.07 9.53 11.87
CA SER A 111 -9.71 8.39 11.20
C SER A 111 -9.68 8.46 9.67
N PRO A 112 -9.87 9.62 9.00
CA PRO A 112 -9.69 9.70 7.55
C PRO A 112 -8.30 9.27 7.08
N LEU A 113 -7.23 9.74 7.75
CA LEU A 113 -5.86 9.34 7.41
C LEU A 113 -5.67 7.82 7.56
N LEU A 114 -6.26 7.21 8.59
CA LEU A 114 -6.22 5.75 8.77
C LEU A 114 -6.84 5.01 7.59
N TRP A 115 -8.02 5.43 7.14
CA TRP A 115 -8.70 4.78 6.01
C TRP A 115 -7.95 4.97 4.69
N ILE A 116 -7.37 6.15 4.46
CA ILE A 116 -6.50 6.38 3.29
C ILE A 116 -5.27 5.45 3.36
N ASN A 117 -4.64 5.32 4.53
CA ASN A 117 -3.52 4.40 4.73
C ASN A 117 -3.93 2.94 4.51
N ILE A 118 -5.09 2.50 4.99
CA ILE A 118 -5.61 1.14 4.72
C ILE A 118 -5.80 0.93 3.22
N GLY A 119 -6.38 1.91 2.51
CA GLY A 119 -6.51 1.85 1.05
C GLY A 119 -5.15 1.73 0.35
N PHE A 120 -4.17 2.52 0.76
CA PHE A 120 -2.79 2.43 0.27
C PHE A 120 -2.17 1.05 0.54
N LEU A 121 -2.32 0.52 1.74
CA LEU A 121 -1.80 -0.81 2.08
C LEU A 121 -2.47 -1.92 1.27
N ALA A 122 -3.76 -1.78 0.94
CA ALA A 122 -4.44 -2.72 0.05
C ALA A 122 -3.84 -2.72 -1.37
N THR A 123 -3.45 -1.56 -1.89
CA THR A 123 -2.80 -1.49 -3.22
C THR A 123 -1.36 -2.01 -3.21
N VAL A 124 -0.66 -1.89 -2.08
CA VAL A 124 0.65 -2.55 -1.88
C VAL A 124 0.47 -4.08 -1.81
N ALA A 125 -0.52 -4.55 -1.06
CA ALA A 125 -0.77 -5.99 -0.88
C ALA A 125 -1.18 -6.70 -2.19
N ILE A 126 -1.91 -6.04 -3.08
CA ILE A 126 -2.31 -6.62 -4.39
C ILE A 126 -1.18 -6.56 -5.43
N ASN A 127 -0.10 -5.81 -5.18
CA ASN A 127 0.99 -5.61 -6.14
C ASN A 127 1.59 -6.90 -6.71
N PRO A 128 1.89 -7.94 -5.89
CA PRO A 128 2.45 -9.20 -6.39
C PRO A 128 1.55 -9.88 -7.42
N PHE A 129 0.23 -9.79 -7.24
CA PHE A 129 -0.75 -10.30 -8.20
C PHE A 129 -0.69 -9.52 -9.52
N LEU A 130 -0.71 -8.18 -9.47
CA LEU A 130 -0.67 -7.34 -10.66
C LEU A 130 0.62 -7.55 -11.46
N LEU A 131 1.76 -7.66 -10.77
CA LEU A 131 3.04 -7.97 -11.40
C LEU A 131 3.03 -9.37 -12.04
N GLY A 132 2.45 -10.37 -11.37
CA GLY A 132 2.32 -11.72 -11.94
C GLY A 132 1.49 -11.76 -13.23
N VAL A 133 0.39 -10.99 -13.27
CA VAL A 133 -0.42 -10.81 -14.49
C VAL A 133 0.40 -10.13 -15.58
N PHE A 134 1.14 -9.07 -15.23
CA PHE A 134 2.02 -8.37 -16.16
C PHE A 134 3.08 -9.30 -16.75
N ILE A 135 3.81 -10.06 -15.93
CA ILE A 135 4.86 -10.99 -16.42
C ILE A 135 4.28 -12.02 -17.40
N ARG A 136 3.11 -12.59 -17.08
CA ARG A 136 2.49 -13.64 -17.89
C ARG A 136 1.91 -13.12 -19.21
N TYR A 137 1.43 -11.88 -19.23
CA TYR A 137 0.68 -11.31 -20.35
C TYR A 137 1.25 -9.97 -20.82
N GLN A 138 2.57 -9.76 -20.70
CA GLN A 138 3.25 -8.47 -20.96
C GLN A 138 3.00 -7.89 -22.36
N GLU A 139 2.74 -8.75 -23.34
CA GLU A 139 2.42 -8.37 -24.73
C GLU A 139 1.01 -7.77 -24.89
N THR A 140 0.16 -7.86 -23.87
CA THR A 140 -1.22 -7.38 -23.92
C THR A 140 -1.34 -6.01 -23.28
N SER A 141 -1.98 -5.05 -23.98
CA SER A 141 -2.23 -3.71 -23.45
C SER A 141 -3.00 -3.75 -22.13
N THR A 142 -3.90 -4.73 -21.95
CA THR A 142 -4.68 -4.92 -20.72
C THR A 142 -3.78 -5.18 -19.50
N ALA A 143 -2.77 -6.05 -19.63
CA ALA A 143 -1.88 -6.36 -18.52
C ALA A 143 -0.97 -5.16 -18.17
N VAL A 144 -0.48 -4.44 -19.18
CA VAL A 144 0.29 -3.21 -19.01
C VAL A 144 -0.53 -2.14 -18.30
N MET A 145 -1.77 -1.91 -18.75
CA MET A 145 -2.69 -0.93 -18.16
C MET A 145 -3.06 -1.31 -16.73
N LEU A 146 -3.28 -2.59 -16.45
CA LEU A 146 -3.65 -3.07 -15.12
C LEU A 146 -2.49 -2.86 -14.13
N TYR A 147 -1.26 -3.24 -14.51
CA TYR A 147 -0.09 -3.03 -13.64
C TYR A 147 0.24 -1.54 -13.49
N GLY A 148 0.33 -0.80 -14.60
CA GLY A 148 0.61 0.64 -14.57
C GLY A 148 -0.47 1.45 -13.83
N GLY A 149 -1.74 1.10 -14.02
CA GLY A 149 -2.87 1.69 -13.31
C GLY A 149 -2.81 1.40 -11.80
N GLY A 150 -2.51 0.17 -11.40
CA GLY A 150 -2.30 -0.17 -9.99
C GLY A 150 -1.14 0.60 -9.36
N GLN A 151 -0.03 0.79 -10.08
CA GLN A 151 1.08 1.63 -9.64
C GLN A 151 0.68 3.10 -9.52
N ALA A 152 -0.06 3.63 -10.49
CA ALA A 152 -0.55 5.01 -10.47
C ALA A 152 -1.50 5.26 -9.30
N VAL A 153 -2.41 4.32 -8.99
CA VAL A 153 -3.29 4.40 -7.81
C VAL A 153 -2.47 4.36 -6.53
N THR A 154 -1.48 3.46 -6.42
CA THR A 154 -0.61 3.36 -5.23
C THR A 154 0.15 4.66 -4.97
N VAL A 155 0.76 5.24 -6.00
CA VAL A 155 1.47 6.53 -5.91
C VAL A 155 0.49 7.67 -5.62
N GLY A 156 -0.69 7.66 -6.24
CA GLY A 156 -1.75 8.65 -6.00
C GLY A 156 -2.26 8.63 -4.56
N LEU A 157 -2.45 7.45 -3.97
CA LEU A 157 -2.84 7.32 -2.56
C LEU A 157 -1.73 7.78 -1.62
N LEU A 158 -0.46 7.49 -1.93
CA LEU A 158 0.67 7.99 -1.16
C LEU A 158 0.77 9.52 -1.22
N ALA A 159 0.56 10.10 -2.40
CA ALA A 159 0.48 11.54 -2.58
C ALA A 159 -0.72 12.14 -1.83
N LEU A 160 -1.86 11.45 -1.81
CA LEU A 160 -3.05 11.85 -1.07
C LEU A 160 -2.81 11.84 0.44
N ILE A 161 -2.08 10.86 0.99
CA ILE A 161 -1.66 10.82 2.39
C ILE A 161 -0.85 12.08 2.72
N TRP A 162 0.18 12.38 1.91
CA TRP A 162 1.02 13.55 2.11
C TRP A 162 0.23 14.86 2.01
N TRP A 163 -0.58 15.00 0.95
CA TRP A 163 -1.44 16.15 0.74
C TRP A 163 -2.39 16.36 1.91
N TYR A 164 -3.08 15.31 2.35
CA TYR A 164 -3.99 15.37 3.48
C TYR A 164 -3.29 15.76 4.79
N ALA A 165 -2.10 15.20 5.06
CA ALA A 165 -1.34 15.50 6.27
C ALA A 165 -0.81 16.94 6.31
N THR A 166 -0.42 17.48 5.15
CA THR A 166 0.15 18.83 5.03
C THR A 166 -0.90 19.93 4.88
N TRP A 167 -2.12 19.58 4.44
CA TRP A 167 -3.23 20.52 4.32
C TRP A 167 -3.50 21.21 5.67
N ASP A 168 -3.37 22.54 5.69
CA ASP A 168 -3.59 23.41 6.86
C ASP A 168 -2.65 23.15 8.07
N ARG A 169 -1.44 22.58 7.84
CA ARG A 169 -0.50 22.14 8.91
C ARG A 169 -1.15 21.18 9.93
N ARG A 170 -2.20 20.49 9.51
CA ARG A 170 -3.11 19.79 10.43
C ARG A 170 -2.45 18.66 11.22
N LEU A 171 -1.44 17.98 10.64
CA LEU A 171 -0.81 16.80 11.26
C LEU A 171 0.73 16.79 11.20
N VAL A 172 1.35 17.84 10.61
CA VAL A 172 2.80 17.93 10.36
C VAL A 172 3.46 18.94 11.30
N ASP A 173 4.69 18.66 11.72
CA ASP A 173 5.48 19.48 12.64
C ASP A 173 5.61 20.94 12.17
N ALA A 174 5.29 21.91 13.04
CA ALA A 174 5.33 23.34 12.75
C ALA A 174 6.75 23.87 12.47
N SER A 175 7.79 23.08 12.76
CA SER A 175 9.20 23.40 12.55
C SER A 175 9.65 23.45 11.08
N LEU A 176 8.82 23.04 10.12
CA LEU A 176 9.09 23.22 8.68
C LEU A 176 9.00 24.69 8.23
N ALA A 177 8.27 25.54 8.96
CA ALA A 177 8.01 26.92 8.56
C ALA A 177 9.24 27.85 8.67
N SER A 178 10.18 27.57 9.57
CA SER A 178 11.29 28.49 9.86
C SER A 178 12.50 28.34 8.94
N ARG A 179 12.57 27.28 8.12
CA ARG A 179 13.68 27.08 7.16
C ARG A 179 13.37 27.46 5.71
N LEU A 180 12.17 27.98 5.43
CA LEU A 180 11.72 28.38 4.09
C LEU A 180 11.25 29.85 4.02
N ILE A 181 11.47 30.63 5.08
CA ILE A 181 11.12 32.07 5.15
C ILE A 181 12.37 32.98 5.18
N ASP A 182 13.58 32.42 5.24
CA ASP A 182 14.84 33.19 5.20
C ASP A 182 15.53 33.13 3.83
N TYR A 183 14.81 33.52 2.76
CA TYR A 183 15.42 34.02 1.51
C TYR A 183 14.48 35.01 0.82
#